data_AF-U2SRB3-F1
#
_entry.id   AF-U2SRB3-F1
#
_cell.length_a   1.000
_cell.length_b   1.000
_cell.length_c   1.000
_cell.angle_alpha   90.00
_cell.angle_beta   90.00
_cell.angle_gamma   90.00
#
_symmetry.space_group_name_H-M   'P 1'
#
loop_
_entity.id
_entity.type
_entity.pdbx_description
1 polymer ?
#
loop_
_entity_poly.entity_id
_entity_poly.type
_entity_poly.pdbx_seq_one_letter_code
_entity_poly.pdbx_strand_id
1 'polypeptide(L)'
;MKKIILIYLLTSIFLFSNITEKYINIIQKNEIFTCDIKEKVIPLIGENFTGMYYKGRPYGLWELKNKKVRQCFLSNERKYYYEDRYYIVDNSDYYFKIDYQKNIYIIKDKKNKDRVLYFEKKNQKYIQRYGIYEELKLPESLDEQMYFKIIKRTTIKELEDFEEIKKIFQERE
;
A
#
# COMPACT_ATOMS: atom_id res chain seq x y z
N MET A 1 44.90 18.60 10.79
CA MET A 1 44.16 18.01 9.65
C MET A 1 43.69 16.57 9.91
N LYS A 2 44.53 15.63 10.38
CA LYS A 2 44.12 14.23 10.64
C LYS A 2 42.94 14.05 11.62
N LYS A 3 42.85 14.85 12.69
CA LYS A 3 41.73 14.80 13.66
C LYS A 3 40.38 15.26 13.08
N ILE A 4 40.39 16.24 12.15
CA ILE A 4 39.17 16.77 11.52
C ILE A 4 38.63 15.75 10.49
N ILE A 5 39.53 15.09 9.75
CA ILE A 5 39.18 14.02 8.80
C ILE A 5 38.52 12.84 9.52
N LEU A 6 39.02 12.45 10.69
CA LEU A 6 38.46 11.34 11.48
C LEU A 6 37.05 11.65 12.00
N ILE A 7 36.77 12.90 12.41
CA ILE A 7 35.44 13.34 12.84
C ILE A 7 34.44 13.30 11.68
N TYR A 8 34.82 13.78 10.49
CA TYR A 8 33.97 13.71 9.30
C TYR A 8 33.69 12.26 8.84
N LEU A 9 34.67 11.36 8.98
CA LEU A 9 34.49 9.93 8.71
C LEU A 9 33.54 9.27 9.72
N LEU A 10 33.64 9.60 11.01
CA LEU A 10 32.76 9.05 12.04
C LEU A 10 31.33 9.60 11.93
N THR A 11 31.16 10.89 11.64
CA THR A 11 29.82 11.49 11.49
C THR A 11 29.11 11.00 10.24
N SER A 12 29.83 10.77 9.14
CA SER A 12 29.25 10.19 7.93
C SER A 12 28.75 8.76 8.17
N ILE A 13 29.54 7.91 8.84
CA ILE A 13 29.13 6.52 9.16
C ILE A 13 27.84 6.50 10.01
N PHE A 14 27.73 7.35 11.04
CA PHE A 14 26.53 7.45 11.89
C PHE A 14 25.29 7.94 11.13
N LEU A 15 25.46 8.85 10.17
CA LEU A 15 24.34 9.34 9.35
C LEU A 15 23.85 8.27 8.37
N PHE A 16 24.75 7.48 7.77
CA PHE A 16 24.38 6.43 6.84
C PHE A 16 23.72 5.21 7.52
N SER A 17 24.11 4.87 8.75
CA SER A 17 23.48 3.79 9.51
C SER A 17 22.01 4.12 9.84
N ASN A 18 21.73 5.33 10.33
CA ASN A 18 20.38 5.77 10.70
C ASN A 18 19.40 5.77 9.51
N ILE A 19 19.89 6.19 8.33
CA ILE A 19 19.08 6.22 7.12
C ILE A 19 18.71 4.79 6.69
N THR A 20 19.65 3.86 6.73
CA THR A 20 19.41 2.46 6.33
C THR A 20 18.42 1.78 7.28
N GLU A 21 18.56 2.02 8.59
CA GLU A 21 17.67 1.48 9.62
C GLU A 21 16.22 1.94 9.44
N LYS A 22 15.98 3.22 9.13
CA LYS A 22 14.65 3.76 8.79
C LYS A 22 13.95 2.91 7.73
N TYR A 23 14.64 2.58 6.64
CA TYR A 23 14.06 1.86 5.52
C TYR A 23 13.87 0.37 5.81
N ILE A 24 14.79 -0.24 6.56
CA ILE A 24 14.61 -1.61 7.06
C ILE A 24 13.36 -1.71 7.94
N ASN A 25 13.11 -0.72 8.81
CA ASN A 25 11.91 -0.68 9.64
C ASN A 25 10.62 -0.60 8.80
N ILE A 26 10.63 0.15 7.70
CA ILE A 26 9.50 0.19 6.74
C ILE A 26 9.26 -1.18 6.13
N ILE A 27 10.33 -1.89 5.73
CA ILE A 27 10.22 -3.25 5.16
C ILE A 27 9.62 -4.21 6.19
N GLN A 28 10.17 -4.25 7.40
CA GLN A 28 9.72 -5.16 8.45
C GLN A 28 8.26 -4.92 8.86
N LYS A 29 7.85 -3.65 8.99
CA LYS A 29 6.46 -3.28 9.29
C LYS A 29 5.47 -3.78 8.24
N ASN A 30 5.92 -3.89 6.99
CA ASN A 30 5.10 -4.25 5.84
C ASN A 30 5.46 -5.63 5.27
N GLU A 31 6.07 -6.52 6.05
CA GLU A 31 6.39 -7.86 5.57
C GLU A 31 5.13 -8.73 5.39
N ILE A 32 4.11 -8.45 6.20
CA ILE A 32 2.82 -9.15 6.21
C ILE A 32 1.71 -8.18 5.80
N PHE A 33 0.82 -8.63 4.91
CA PHE A 33 -0.38 -7.88 4.56
C PHE A 33 -1.34 -7.81 5.76
N THR A 34 -1.67 -6.59 6.19
CA THR A 34 -2.70 -6.32 7.22
C THR A 34 -3.64 -5.22 6.78
N CYS A 35 -4.88 -5.25 7.24
CA CYS A 35 -5.88 -4.22 6.98
C CYS A 35 -6.56 -3.82 8.29
N ASP A 36 -5.98 -2.85 8.99
CA ASP A 36 -6.40 -2.45 10.33
C ASP A 36 -7.48 -1.35 10.25
N ILE A 37 -8.73 -1.80 10.20
CA ILE A 37 -9.93 -0.95 10.10
C ILE A 37 -10.20 -0.28 11.44
N LYS A 38 -10.24 1.05 11.48
CA LYS A 38 -10.50 1.83 12.70
C LYS A 38 -11.91 2.39 12.78
N GLU A 39 -12.54 2.57 11.63
CA GLU A 39 -13.86 3.17 11.51
C GLU A 39 -14.94 2.10 11.53
N LYS A 40 -16.15 2.49 11.93
CA LYS A 40 -17.34 1.66 11.74
C LYS A 40 -17.73 1.67 10.27
N VAL A 41 -17.60 0.53 9.60
CA VAL A 41 -17.80 0.38 8.15
C VAL A 41 -19.16 -0.21 7.80
N ILE A 42 -19.60 0.06 6.57
CA ILE A 42 -20.75 -0.61 5.94
C ILE A 42 -20.20 -1.69 5.00
N PRO A 43 -20.52 -2.98 5.22
CA PRO A 43 -20.10 -4.04 4.32
C PRO A 43 -20.89 -4.01 3.02
N LEU A 44 -20.21 -4.32 1.91
CA LEU A 44 -20.80 -4.43 0.58
C LEU A 44 -20.45 -5.79 -0.03
N ILE A 45 -21.45 -6.47 -0.57
CA ILE A 45 -21.30 -7.78 -1.22
C ILE A 45 -21.85 -7.66 -2.64
N GLY A 46 -20.95 -7.68 -3.63
CA GLY A 46 -21.28 -7.73 -5.05
C GLY A 46 -21.28 -9.15 -5.60
N GLU A 47 -21.58 -9.30 -6.89
CA GLU A 47 -21.54 -10.61 -7.57
C GLU A 47 -20.12 -11.21 -7.57
N ASN A 48 -19.10 -10.42 -7.90
CA ASN A 48 -17.71 -10.85 -8.02
C ASN A 48 -16.77 -10.29 -6.93
N PHE A 49 -17.30 -9.55 -5.94
CA PHE A 49 -16.46 -8.92 -4.92
C PHE A 49 -17.11 -8.84 -3.52
N THR A 50 -16.25 -8.60 -2.53
CA THR A 50 -16.61 -8.08 -1.21
C THR A 50 -15.85 -6.79 -0.97
N GLY A 51 -16.46 -5.87 -0.25
CA GLY A 51 -15.89 -4.56 0.00
C GLY A 51 -16.51 -3.92 1.22
N MET A 52 -15.99 -2.76 1.58
CA MET A 52 -16.43 -1.99 2.73
C MET A 52 -16.38 -0.49 2.38
N TYR A 53 -17.30 0.27 2.96
CA TYR A 53 -17.41 1.72 2.78
C TYR A 53 -17.40 2.44 4.12
N TYR A 54 -16.90 3.67 4.09
CA TYR A 54 -17.00 4.62 5.19
C TYR A 54 -17.14 6.04 4.62
N LYS A 55 -18.26 6.72 4.92
CA LYS A 55 -18.56 8.09 4.42
C LYS A 55 -18.47 8.20 2.90
N GLY A 56 -19.24 7.37 2.18
CA GLY A 56 -19.36 7.43 0.72
C GLY A 56 -18.13 7.00 -0.09
N ARG A 57 -17.03 6.55 0.55
CA ARG A 57 -15.79 6.11 -0.14
C ARG A 57 -15.37 4.69 0.23
N PRO A 58 -14.66 3.97 -0.68
CA PRO A 58 -14.04 2.69 -0.35
C PRO A 58 -13.15 2.79 0.88
N TYR A 59 -13.37 1.91 1.84
CA TYR A 59 -12.62 1.87 3.09
C TYR A 59 -12.66 0.46 3.70
N GLY A 60 -11.54 -0.05 4.19
CA GLY A 60 -11.42 -1.41 4.68
C GLY A 60 -10.95 -2.40 3.61
N LEU A 61 -11.18 -3.69 3.86
CA LEU A 61 -10.74 -4.77 2.99
C LEU A 61 -11.70 -4.96 1.81
N TRP A 62 -11.11 -5.08 0.63
CA TRP A 62 -11.77 -5.38 -0.63
C TRP A 62 -11.13 -6.61 -1.27
N GLU A 63 -11.96 -7.53 -1.75
CA GLU A 63 -11.51 -8.79 -2.34
C GLU A 63 -12.35 -9.14 -3.57
N LEU A 64 -11.71 -9.77 -4.55
CA LEU A 64 -12.41 -10.38 -5.69
C LEU A 64 -12.64 -11.86 -5.40
N LYS A 65 -13.89 -12.33 -5.47
CA LYS A 65 -14.31 -13.67 -5.03
C LYS A 65 -13.61 -14.84 -5.75
N ASN A 66 -12.98 -14.58 -6.90
CA ASN A 66 -12.28 -15.58 -7.72
C ASN A 66 -10.84 -15.18 -8.08
N LYS A 67 -10.29 -14.11 -7.48
CA LYS A 67 -8.89 -13.73 -7.70
C LYS A 67 -8.14 -13.74 -6.38
N LYS A 68 -6.85 -14.04 -6.46
CA LYS A 68 -5.92 -13.97 -5.32
C LYS A 68 -5.48 -12.53 -5.02
N VAL A 69 -6.43 -11.59 -5.12
CA VAL A 69 -6.16 -10.15 -5.06
C VAL A 69 -7.00 -9.54 -3.95
N ARG A 70 -6.32 -8.80 -3.08
CA ARG A 70 -6.90 -8.05 -1.97
C ARG A 70 -6.42 -6.60 -2.05
N GLN A 71 -7.29 -5.66 -1.72
CA GLN A 71 -6.91 -4.27 -1.55
C GLN A 71 -7.48 -3.76 -0.24
N CYS A 72 -6.69 -3.01 0.52
CA CYS A 72 -7.13 -2.33 1.72
C CYS A 72 -7.08 -0.82 1.48
N PHE A 73 -8.19 -0.15 1.75
CA PHE A 73 -8.31 1.30 1.69
C PHE A 73 -8.41 1.85 3.10
N LEU A 74 -7.41 2.61 3.56
CA LEU A 74 -7.43 3.31 4.83
C LEU A 74 -7.36 4.81 4.59
N SER A 75 -7.63 5.61 5.62
CA SER A 75 -7.72 7.08 5.50
C SER A 75 -6.44 7.72 4.95
N ASN A 76 -5.29 7.14 5.25
CA ASN A 76 -3.97 7.66 4.89
C ASN A 76 -3.09 6.65 4.15
N GLU A 77 -3.61 5.47 3.82
CA GLU A 77 -2.81 4.37 3.27
C GLU A 77 -3.67 3.49 2.38
N ARG A 78 -3.12 3.09 1.23
CA ARG A 78 -3.69 2.09 0.35
C ARG A 78 -2.73 0.92 0.29
N LYS A 79 -3.26 -0.28 0.37
CA LYS A 79 -2.46 -1.51 0.31
C LYS A 79 -3.04 -2.41 -0.75
N TYR A 80 -2.20 -2.96 -1.62
CA TYR A 80 -2.62 -3.88 -2.66
C TYR A 80 -1.80 -5.16 -2.56
N TYR A 81 -2.46 -6.30 -2.41
CA TYR A 81 -1.83 -7.60 -2.26
C TYR A 81 -2.30 -8.54 -3.35
N TYR A 82 -1.37 -8.95 -4.20
CA TYR A 82 -1.53 -10.09 -5.11
C TYR A 82 -0.74 -11.25 -4.50
N GLU A 83 -1.46 -12.25 -4.01
CA GLU A 83 -0.88 -13.43 -3.37
C GLU A 83 0.23 -14.05 -4.23
N ASP A 84 1.36 -14.35 -3.59
CA ASP A 84 2.54 -14.97 -4.21
C ASP A 84 3.21 -14.17 -5.34
N ARG A 85 2.76 -12.93 -5.61
CA ARG A 85 3.28 -12.12 -6.72
C ARG A 85 3.87 -10.81 -6.23
N TYR A 86 3.04 -9.91 -5.70
CA TYR A 86 3.53 -8.64 -5.16
C TYR A 86 2.61 -8.06 -4.08
N TYR A 87 3.23 -7.29 -3.19
CA TYR A 87 2.54 -6.48 -2.18
C TYR A 87 2.95 -5.03 -2.36
N ILE A 88 1.99 -4.11 -2.30
CA ILE A 88 2.23 -2.68 -2.45
C ILE A 88 1.56 -1.93 -1.31
N VAL A 89 2.25 -0.92 -0.78
CA VAL A 89 1.74 0.04 0.19
C VAL A 89 2.00 1.43 -0.34
N ASP A 90 0.98 2.27 -0.33
CA ASP A 90 1.07 3.65 -0.79
C ASP A 90 0.41 4.60 0.22
N ASN A 91 1.17 5.57 0.71
CA ASN A 91 0.69 6.61 1.62
C ASN A 91 1.37 7.96 1.31
N SER A 92 1.16 8.96 2.15
CA SER A 92 1.77 10.30 1.99
C SER A 92 3.30 10.30 2.10
N ASP A 93 3.87 9.31 2.79
CA ASP A 93 5.26 9.31 3.21
C ASP A 93 6.13 8.49 2.26
N TYR A 94 5.61 7.34 1.82
CA TYR A 94 6.32 6.44 0.95
C TYR A 94 5.38 5.63 0.08
N TYR A 95 5.95 5.15 -1.03
CA TYR A 95 5.45 4.01 -1.77
C TYR A 95 6.40 2.84 -1.52
N PHE A 96 5.86 1.67 -1.20
CA PHE A 96 6.61 0.45 -0.93
C PHE A 96 6.06 -0.69 -1.79
N LYS A 97 6.94 -1.49 -2.38
CA LYS A 97 6.57 -2.68 -3.15
C LYS A 97 7.47 -3.85 -2.79
N ILE A 98 6.87 -5.01 -2.55
CA ILE A 98 7.53 -6.31 -2.51
C ILE A 98 7.21 -7.04 -3.80
N ASP A 99 8.23 -7.56 -4.47
CA ASP A 99 8.11 -8.60 -5.48
C ASP A 99 8.56 -9.92 -4.84
N TYR A 100 7.60 -10.80 -4.54
CA TYR A 100 7.88 -12.05 -3.83
C TYR A 100 8.66 -13.04 -4.70
N GLN A 101 8.47 -13.00 -6.02
CA GLN A 101 9.14 -13.92 -6.95
C GLN A 101 10.62 -13.58 -7.10
N LYS A 102 10.95 -12.28 -7.10
CA LYS A 102 12.33 -11.80 -7.16
C LYS A 102 12.96 -11.61 -5.78
N ASN A 103 12.15 -11.66 -4.70
CA ASN A 103 12.55 -11.32 -3.34
C ASN A 103 13.18 -9.92 -3.23
N ILE A 104 12.55 -8.98 -3.96
CA ILE A 104 12.98 -7.58 -4.08
C ILE A 104 11.99 -6.68 -3.34
N TYR A 105 12.55 -5.68 -2.68
CA TYR A 105 11.82 -4.68 -1.91
C TYR A 105 12.20 -3.30 -2.45
N ILE A 106 11.20 -2.51 -2.78
CA ILE A 106 11.38 -1.19 -3.38
C ILE A 106 10.69 -0.16 -2.50
N ILE A 107 11.41 0.88 -2.12
CA ILE A 107 10.87 2.01 -1.37
C ILE A 107 11.11 3.29 -2.16
N LYS A 108 10.06 4.01 -2.49
CA LYS A 108 10.10 5.39 -2.97
C LYS A 108 9.74 6.31 -1.81
N ASP A 109 10.72 7.05 -1.31
CA ASP A 109 10.56 8.03 -0.23
C ASP A 109 10.02 9.35 -0.82
N LYS A 110 8.71 9.58 -0.68
CA LYS A 110 8.03 10.75 -1.23
C LYS A 110 8.44 12.05 -0.54
N LYS A 111 8.89 11.96 0.71
CA LYS A 111 9.38 13.12 1.48
C LYS A 111 10.80 13.53 1.09
N ASN A 112 11.58 12.64 0.47
CA ASN A 112 12.98 12.91 0.11
C ASN A 112 13.19 12.92 -1.41
N LYS A 113 12.61 13.92 -2.09
CA LYS A 113 12.74 14.13 -3.55
C LYS A 113 12.47 12.87 -4.35
N ASP A 114 11.48 12.07 -3.94
CA ASP A 114 11.13 10.83 -4.62
C ASP A 114 12.32 9.84 -4.74
N ARG A 115 13.24 9.86 -3.77
CA ARG A 115 14.38 8.93 -3.72
C ARG A 115 13.88 7.50 -3.70
N VAL A 116 14.42 6.68 -4.60
CA VAL A 116 14.07 5.26 -4.70
C VAL A 116 15.22 4.40 -4.22
N LEU A 117 14.85 3.39 -3.43
CA LEU A 117 15.77 2.47 -2.77
C LEU A 117 15.34 1.04 -3.07
N TYR A 118 16.34 0.20 -3.27
CA TYR A 118 16.17 -1.20 -3.59
C TYR A 118 16.86 -2.03 -2.53
N PHE A 119 16.15 -3.05 -2.05
CA PHE A 119 16.69 -4.04 -1.14
C PHE A 119 16.41 -5.44 -1.66
N GLU A 120 17.36 -6.32 -1.43
CA GLU A 120 17.25 -7.74 -1.67
C GLU A 120 17.41 -8.45 -0.33
N LYS A 121 16.58 -9.46 -0.04
CA LYS A 121 16.70 -10.24 1.21
C LYS A 121 17.55 -11.49 0.96
N LYS A 122 18.79 -11.52 1.47
CA LYS A 122 19.66 -12.71 1.45
C LYS A 122 19.94 -13.17 2.87
N ASN A 123 19.77 -14.46 3.16
CA ASN A 123 20.05 -15.06 4.47
C ASN A 123 19.45 -14.23 5.62
N GLN A 124 18.17 -13.88 5.50
CA GLN A 124 17.41 -13.05 6.46
C GLN A 124 17.91 -11.60 6.65
N LYS A 125 18.91 -11.14 5.89
CA LYS A 125 19.40 -9.76 5.92
C LYS A 125 18.97 -8.99 4.67
N TYR A 126 18.55 -7.74 4.88
CA TYR A 126 18.24 -6.80 3.79
C TYR A 126 19.52 -6.11 3.32
N ILE A 127 19.82 -6.24 2.03
CA ILE A 127 21.01 -5.65 1.41
C ILE A 127 20.56 -4.60 0.42
N GLN A 128 20.94 -3.35 0.64
CA GLN A 128 20.64 -2.28 -0.30
C GLN A 128 21.42 -2.48 -1.60
N ARG A 129 20.75 -2.33 -2.75
CA ARG A 129 21.34 -2.40 -4.09
C ARG A 129 21.19 -1.06 -4.80
N TYR A 130 22.10 -0.81 -5.74
CA TYR A 130 22.02 0.29 -6.69
C TYR A 130 21.66 -0.33 -8.06
N GLY A 131 20.60 0.14 -8.70
CA GLY A 131 20.09 -0.43 -9.95
C GLY A 131 19.01 0.43 -10.61
N ILE A 132 18.68 0.11 -11.87
CA ILE A 132 17.79 0.90 -12.75
C ILE A 132 16.39 0.27 -12.79
N TYR A 133 15.39 1.16 -12.84
CA TYR A 133 13.94 0.98 -12.68
C TYR A 133 13.27 -0.04 -13.63
N GLU A 134 12.40 -0.89 -13.05
CA GLU A 134 11.14 -1.31 -13.69
C GLU A 134 10.02 -0.44 -13.08
N GLU A 135 9.07 0.04 -13.90
CA GLU A 135 8.03 1.01 -13.52
C GLU A 135 7.33 0.70 -12.17
N LEU A 136 7.33 1.67 -11.25
CA LEU A 136 6.54 1.63 -10.01
C LEU A 136 5.16 2.21 -10.28
N LYS A 137 4.28 1.45 -10.93
CA LYS A 137 2.86 1.79 -11.01
C LYS A 137 2.06 0.90 -10.07
N LEU A 138 1.13 1.53 -9.34
CA LEU A 138 0.04 0.79 -8.73
C LEU A 138 -0.75 0.12 -9.86
N PRO A 139 -1.17 -1.14 -9.68
CA PRO A 139 -2.23 -1.71 -10.50
C PRO A 139 -3.48 -0.84 -10.40
N GLU A 140 -4.34 -0.92 -11.42
CA GLU A 140 -5.68 -0.36 -11.39
C GLU A 140 -6.40 -0.77 -10.11
N SER A 141 -7.11 0.16 -9.46
CA SER A 141 -7.69 -0.14 -8.16
C SER A 141 -8.86 -1.12 -8.30
N LEU A 142 -9.05 -1.97 -7.29
CA LEU A 142 -10.09 -2.99 -7.31
C LEU A 142 -11.49 -2.39 -7.37
N ASP A 143 -11.71 -1.22 -6.76
CA ASP A 143 -12.99 -0.52 -6.83
C ASP A 143 -13.31 -0.01 -8.24
N GLU A 144 -12.30 0.29 -9.06
CA GLU A 144 -12.46 0.67 -10.47
C GLU A 144 -12.75 -0.54 -11.37
N GLN A 145 -12.21 -1.73 -11.05
CA GLN A 145 -12.40 -2.96 -11.83
C GLN A 145 -13.75 -3.66 -11.59
N MET A 146 -14.63 -3.13 -10.74
CA MET A 146 -15.81 -3.84 -10.27
C MET A 146 -17.11 -3.30 -10.90
N TYR A 147 -17.79 -4.18 -11.63
CA TYR A 147 -19.17 -3.97 -12.08
C TYR A 147 -20.13 -4.16 -10.89
N PHE A 148 -20.83 -3.09 -10.50
CA PHE A 148 -21.80 -3.13 -9.41
C PHE A 148 -23.13 -3.74 -9.88
N LYS A 149 -23.44 -4.96 -9.44
CA LYS A 149 -24.83 -5.42 -9.29
C LYS A 149 -25.10 -5.62 -7.81
N ILE A 150 -25.71 -4.62 -7.19
CA ILE A 150 -25.92 -4.55 -5.74
C ILE A 150 -27.03 -5.53 -5.38
N ILE A 151 -26.71 -6.58 -4.62
CA ILE A 151 -27.71 -7.51 -4.09
C ILE A 151 -27.74 -7.39 -2.56
N LYS A 152 -28.88 -6.85 -2.10
CA LYS A 152 -29.52 -6.93 -0.77
C LYS A 152 -29.29 -5.82 0.27
N ARG A 153 -30.35 -5.01 0.37
CA ARG A 153 -30.99 -4.30 1.50
C ARG A 153 -30.17 -4.08 2.77
N THR A 154 -29.91 -2.81 3.05
CA THR A 154 -29.64 -2.30 4.40
C THR A 154 -30.59 -1.13 4.71
N THR A 155 -30.69 -0.82 6.00
CA THR A 155 -31.72 -0.03 6.68
C THR A 155 -31.80 1.43 6.22
N ILE A 156 -32.93 2.11 6.44
CA ILE A 156 -33.28 3.46 5.92
C ILE A 156 -32.21 4.55 6.13
N LYS A 157 -31.33 4.44 7.14
CA LYS A 157 -30.25 5.40 7.38
C LYS A 157 -28.99 5.15 6.52
N GLU A 158 -28.79 3.92 6.07
CA GLU A 158 -27.74 3.54 5.13
C GLU A 158 -28.15 3.83 3.69
N LEU A 159 -29.43 4.15 3.45
CA LEU A 159 -29.98 4.53 2.15
C LEU A 159 -29.58 5.96 1.73
N GLU A 160 -29.37 6.89 2.66
CA GLU A 160 -28.89 8.25 2.34
C GLU A 160 -27.43 8.22 1.85
N ASP A 161 -26.55 7.54 2.59
CA ASP A 161 -25.17 7.25 2.15
C ASP A 161 -25.17 6.46 0.82
N PHE A 162 -26.16 5.59 0.61
CA PHE A 162 -26.31 4.81 -0.61
C PHE A 162 -26.74 5.65 -1.83
N GLU A 163 -27.64 6.63 -1.66
CA GLU A 163 -27.98 7.56 -2.74
C GLU A 163 -26.79 8.44 -3.12
N GLU A 164 -25.98 8.84 -2.15
CA GLU A 164 -24.72 9.56 -2.40
C GLU A 164 -23.72 8.68 -3.16
N ILE A 165 -23.56 7.40 -2.75
CA ILE A 165 -22.78 6.40 -3.48
C ILE A 165 -23.31 6.25 -4.92
N LYS A 166 -24.63 6.10 -5.10
CA LYS A 166 -25.26 5.92 -6.42
C LYS A 166 -24.99 7.11 -7.35
N LYS A 167 -24.99 8.35 -6.83
CA LYS A 167 -24.64 9.56 -7.59
C LYS A 167 -23.18 9.55 -8.06
N ILE A 168 -22.23 9.20 -7.19
CA ILE A 168 -20.80 9.12 -7.53
C ILE A 168 -20.54 8.17 -8.72
N PHE A 169 -21.33 7.10 -8.85
CA PHE A 169 -21.16 6.11 -9.90
C PHE A 169 -21.97 6.41 -11.18
N GLN A 170 -23.10 7.12 -11.11
CA GLN A 170 -23.83 7.58 -12.29
C GLN A 170 -23.10 8.67 -13.09
N GLU A 171 -22.20 9.42 -12.46
CA GLU A 171 -21.36 10.42 -13.15
C GLU A 171 -20.17 9.84 -13.92
N ARG A 172 -19.96 8.51 -13.85
CA ARG A 172 -18.83 7.80 -14.51
C ARG A 172 -19.23 7.03 -15.77
N GLU A 173 -20.52 7.01 -16.13
CA GLU A 173 -21.04 6.51 -17.42
C GLU A 173 -21.16 7.67 -18.43
#